data_AF-A0A524GUS5-F1
#
_entry.id   AF-A0A524GUS5-F1
#
_cell.length_a   1.000
_cell.length_b   1.000
_cell.length_c   1.000
_cell.angle_alpha   90.00
_cell.angle_beta   90.00
_cell.angle_gamma   90.00
#
_symmetry.space_group_name_H-M   'P 1'
#
loop_
_entity.id
_entity.type
_entity.pdbx_description
1 polymer ?
#
loop_
_entity_poly.entity_id
_entity_poly.type
_entity_poly.pdbx_seq_one_letter_code
_entity_poly.pdbx_strand_id
1 'polypeptide(L)'
;MKSTRKFRKLTTPEIKILSSGGCSCDDWTKVHVIEGFDPSRCQNVTFSGDIRLGNFSKSFTDESGVKVRCGINNAHIHNCDIGSDVLISNIGDYIANYRIEDDVIIKNCGKIHTEGVSTFGNGTQVAVLNETGGRSVRMWEKLSAHQAYIIALYRHRYKAISNIERMVAGYSESVSSDTGSIGTGSHILSCRNVRNVRIGAYSKIEGAISLDEGSINSCKEDPVLIGPGVIMEHFIVCSGSIVTESTLIDKCFIGQG
;
A
#
# COMPACT_ATOMS: atom_id res chain seq x y z
N MET A 1 20.06 8.15 10.60
CA MET A 1 20.34 6.75 11.01
C MET A 1 19.02 6.02 11.19
N LYS A 2 18.68 5.05 10.33
CA LYS A 2 17.56 4.15 10.63
C LYS A 2 18.04 3.27 11.79
N SER A 3 17.51 3.49 13.00
CA SER A 3 17.74 2.60 14.13
C SER A 3 17.31 1.20 13.70
N THR A 4 18.23 0.24 13.70
CA THR A 4 17.94 -1.14 13.35
C THR A 4 17.00 -1.70 14.41
N ARG A 5 15.71 -1.84 14.08
CA ARG A 5 14.71 -2.39 15.00
C ARG A 5 15.09 -3.82 15.34
N LYS A 6 15.44 -4.06 16.60
CA LYS A 6 15.73 -5.41 17.08
C LYS A 6 14.40 -6.07 17.44
N PHE A 7 14.04 -7.08 16.66
CA PHE A 7 12.88 -7.91 16.91
C PHE A 7 13.22 -9.06 17.86
N ARG A 8 12.27 -9.43 18.70
CA ARG A 8 12.31 -10.61 19.57
C ARG A 8 11.02 -11.41 19.47
N LYS A 9 11.06 -12.66 19.92
CA LYS A 9 9.84 -13.47 20.07
C LYS A 9 8.97 -12.92 21.20
N LEU A 10 7.68 -13.21 21.12
CA LEU A 10 6.76 -13.00 22.23
C LEU A 10 7.15 -13.85 23.44
N THR A 11 6.94 -13.30 24.62
CA THR A 11 7.07 -14.01 25.89
C THR A 11 5.76 -14.69 26.27
N THR A 12 5.82 -15.72 27.12
CA THR A 12 4.61 -16.42 27.59
C THR A 12 3.56 -15.49 28.24
N PRO A 13 3.93 -14.50 29.07
CA PRO A 13 2.97 -13.53 29.60
C PRO A 13 2.29 -12.69 28.51
N GLU A 14 3.02 -12.24 27.49
CA GLU A 14 2.46 -11.46 26.38
C GLU A 14 1.47 -12.28 25.55
N ILE A 15 1.80 -13.55 25.27
CA ILE A 15 0.89 -14.48 24.56
C ILE A 15 -0.41 -14.66 25.35
N LYS A 16 -0.35 -14.76 26.69
CA LYS A 16 -1.55 -14.85 27.54
C LYS A 16 -2.41 -13.59 27.45
N ILE A 17 -1.80 -12.40 27.45
CA ILE A 17 -2.53 -11.14 27.32
C ILE A 17 -3.22 -11.07 25.95
N LEU A 18 -2.50 -11.38 24.87
CA LEU A 18 -3.06 -11.44 23.51
C LEU A 18 -4.25 -12.42 23.43
N SER A 19 -4.07 -13.63 23.96
CA SER A 19 -5.12 -14.66 23.98
C SER A 19 -6.35 -14.20 24.76
N SER A 20 -6.16 -13.54 25.92
CA SER A 20 -7.25 -13.00 26.71
C SER A 20 -7.98 -11.84 26.05
N GLY A 21 -7.27 -11.09 25.19
CA GLY A 21 -7.83 -10.06 24.32
C GLY A 21 -8.55 -10.61 23.09
N GLY A 22 -8.75 -11.93 22.99
CA GLY A 22 -9.39 -12.58 21.86
C GLY A 22 -8.47 -12.76 20.64
N CYS A 23 -7.15 -12.56 20.80
CA CYS A 23 -6.23 -12.82 19.70
C CYS A 23 -5.91 -14.32 19.57
N SER A 24 -5.70 -14.77 18.34
CA SER A 24 -5.33 -16.15 18.03
C SER A 24 -4.18 -16.17 17.03
N CYS A 25 -3.40 -17.27 17.03
CA CYS A 25 -2.32 -17.48 16.09
C CYS A 25 -2.03 -18.98 15.95
N ASP A 26 -1.76 -19.45 14.73
CA ASP A 26 -1.37 -20.84 14.46
C ASP A 26 0.00 -21.18 15.08
N ASP A 27 0.93 -20.22 15.06
CA ASP A 27 2.29 -20.39 15.55
C ASP A 27 2.86 -19.05 16.09
N TRP A 28 2.73 -18.86 17.40
CA TRP A 28 3.27 -17.68 18.09
C TRP A 28 4.79 -17.50 17.92
N THR A 29 5.53 -18.54 17.54
CA THR A 29 6.99 -18.43 17.33
C THR A 29 7.36 -17.64 16.08
N LYS A 30 6.41 -17.43 15.16
CA LYS A 30 6.54 -16.58 13.96
C LYS A 30 6.16 -15.13 14.21
N VAL A 31 5.56 -14.82 15.36
CA VAL A 31 5.21 -13.46 15.74
C VAL A 31 6.38 -12.84 16.51
N HIS A 32 6.90 -11.76 15.92
CA HIS A 32 8.03 -11.02 16.45
C HIS A 32 7.64 -9.59 16.78
N VAL A 33 8.12 -9.09 17.90
CA VAL A 33 7.79 -7.75 18.41
C VAL A 33 9.07 -7.00 18.78
N ILE A 34 9.01 -5.67 18.75
CA ILE A 34 10.10 -4.84 19.26
C ILE A 34 10.07 -4.72 20.80
N GLU A 35 11.15 -4.18 21.37
CA GLU A 35 11.19 -3.82 22.78
C GLU A 35 10.13 -2.74 23.11
N GLY A 36 9.45 -2.88 24.25
CA GLY A 36 8.37 -1.98 24.67
C GLY A 36 7.01 -2.26 24.01
N PHE A 37 6.85 -3.37 23.28
CA PHE A 37 5.55 -3.81 22.77
C PHE A 37 4.54 -4.03 23.91
N ASP A 38 3.36 -3.41 23.76
CA ASP A 38 2.23 -3.56 24.66
C ASP A 38 1.17 -4.50 24.03
N PRO A 39 1.07 -5.77 24.47
CA PRO A 39 0.12 -6.72 23.90
C PRO A 39 -1.34 -6.32 24.11
N SER A 40 -1.66 -5.44 25.07
CA SER A 40 -3.05 -4.99 25.30
C SER A 40 -3.60 -4.14 24.16
N ARG A 41 -2.72 -3.71 23.25
CA ARG A 41 -3.03 -2.95 22.03
C ARG A 41 -3.48 -3.81 20.86
N CYS A 42 -3.53 -5.12 21.03
CA CYS A 42 -4.10 -6.04 20.05
C CYS A 42 -5.35 -6.69 20.66
N GLN A 43 -6.50 -6.55 20.00
CA GLN A 43 -7.78 -7.10 20.47
C GLN A 43 -8.54 -7.77 19.32
N ASN A 44 -9.00 -8.99 19.53
CA ASN A 44 -9.72 -9.79 18.53
C ASN A 44 -8.96 -9.84 17.18
N VAL A 45 -7.68 -10.23 17.25
CA VAL A 45 -6.78 -10.30 16.09
C VAL A 45 -6.38 -11.73 15.79
N THR A 46 -6.54 -12.16 14.55
CA THR A 46 -5.99 -13.43 14.08
C THR A 46 -4.68 -13.18 13.36
N PHE A 47 -3.59 -13.75 13.88
CA PHE A 47 -2.26 -13.67 13.28
C PHE A 47 -1.94 -14.99 12.56
N SER A 48 -1.40 -14.90 11.35
CA SER A 48 -0.98 -16.07 10.59
C SER A 48 0.29 -15.78 9.77
N GLY A 49 1.09 -16.81 9.53
CA GLY A 49 2.37 -16.65 8.83
C GLY A 49 3.41 -15.85 9.62
N ASP A 50 4.27 -15.11 8.92
CA ASP A 50 5.36 -14.35 9.53
C ASP A 50 4.93 -12.93 9.89
N ILE A 51 4.90 -12.62 11.19
CA ILE A 51 4.40 -11.34 11.69
C ILE A 51 5.50 -10.58 12.41
N ARG A 52 5.65 -9.29 12.10
CA ARG A 52 6.51 -8.35 12.81
C ARG A 52 5.69 -7.14 13.26
N LEU A 53 5.75 -6.79 14.54
CA LEU A 53 5.00 -5.67 15.12
C LEU A 53 5.92 -4.65 15.79
N GLY A 54 5.65 -3.37 15.51
CA GLY A 54 6.19 -2.22 16.24
C GLY A 54 5.53 -2.03 17.61
N ASN A 55 5.73 -0.86 18.22
CA ASN A 55 5.10 -0.47 19.48
C ASN A 55 3.93 0.49 19.19
N PHE A 56 2.80 0.35 19.89
CA PHE A 56 1.61 1.18 19.74
C PHE A 56 1.38 2.05 20.99
N SER A 57 2.03 3.20 21.01
CA SER A 57 2.04 4.10 22.18
C SER A 57 1.12 5.32 22.00
N LYS A 58 0.98 5.79 20.76
CA LYS A 58 0.21 6.99 20.41
C LYS A 58 -1.30 6.75 20.37
N SER A 59 -2.02 7.82 20.09
CA SER A 59 -3.43 7.81 19.75
C SER A 59 -3.64 8.71 18.54
N PHE A 60 -4.55 8.31 17.66
CA PHE A 60 -5.05 9.10 16.56
C PHE A 60 -6.29 9.88 17.01
N THR A 61 -6.43 11.12 16.56
CA THR A 61 -7.66 11.91 16.72
C THR A 61 -8.20 12.21 15.34
N ASP A 62 -9.45 11.83 15.07
CA ASP A 62 -10.09 12.13 13.79
C ASP A 62 -10.51 13.60 13.67
N GLU A 63 -11.00 13.99 12.49
CA GLU A 63 -11.42 15.36 12.20
C GLU A 63 -12.62 15.82 13.05
N SER A 64 -13.36 14.88 13.63
CA SER A 64 -14.46 15.16 14.56
C SER A 64 -13.99 15.30 16.02
N GLY A 65 -12.70 15.10 16.29
CA GLY A 65 -12.11 15.18 17.64
C GLY A 65 -12.18 13.87 18.42
N VAL A 66 -12.62 12.76 17.82
CA VAL A 66 -12.68 11.47 18.49
C VAL A 66 -11.28 10.85 18.56
N LYS A 67 -10.83 10.57 19.78
CA LYS A 67 -9.51 9.99 20.03
C LYS A 67 -9.57 8.47 20.12
N VAL A 68 -8.81 7.79 19.27
CA VAL A 68 -8.66 6.34 19.22
C VAL A 68 -7.21 5.96 19.48
N ARG A 69 -6.98 4.97 20.33
CA ARG A 69 -5.63 4.47 20.63
C ARG A 69 -5.06 3.70 19.44
N CYS A 70 -3.78 3.88 19.11
CA CYS A 70 -3.10 3.04 18.14
C CYS A 70 -3.01 1.59 18.65
N GLY A 71 -3.01 0.64 17.73
CA GLY A 71 -3.21 -0.79 17.98
C GLY A 71 -3.87 -1.50 16.81
N ILE A 72 -4.07 -2.81 16.96
CA ILE A 72 -4.73 -3.67 15.98
C ILE A 72 -5.99 -4.25 16.61
N ASN A 73 -7.16 -3.96 16.04
CA ASN A 73 -8.45 -4.36 16.61
C ASN A 73 -9.36 -4.96 15.54
N ASN A 74 -9.95 -6.13 15.79
CA ASN A 74 -10.89 -6.79 14.88
C ASN A 74 -10.30 -6.95 13.46
N ALA A 75 -9.24 -7.75 13.33
CA ALA A 75 -8.54 -7.92 12.07
C ALA A 75 -7.91 -9.31 11.93
N HIS A 76 -7.75 -9.77 10.69
CA HIS A 76 -6.88 -10.90 10.35
C HIS A 76 -5.64 -10.36 9.63
N ILE A 77 -4.47 -10.62 10.20
CA ILE A 77 -3.17 -10.22 9.67
C ILE A 77 -2.39 -11.47 9.22
N HIS A 78 -1.88 -11.44 7.98
CA HIS A 78 -1.12 -12.54 7.39
C HIS A 78 0.18 -12.05 6.74
N ASN A 79 1.33 -12.60 7.12
CA ASN A 79 2.64 -12.24 6.53
C ASN A 79 2.88 -10.71 6.44
N CYS A 80 2.79 -10.02 7.59
CA CYS A 80 2.91 -8.56 7.63
C CYS A 80 4.06 -8.08 8.52
N ASP A 81 4.70 -7.01 8.08
CA ASP A 81 5.62 -6.20 8.88
C ASP A 81 4.94 -4.86 9.17
N ILE A 82 4.53 -4.66 10.42
CA ILE A 82 3.73 -3.52 10.87
C ILE A 82 4.58 -2.62 11.76
N GLY A 83 4.67 -1.35 11.37
CA GLY A 83 5.42 -0.31 12.06
C GLY A 83 4.86 0.05 13.44
N SER A 84 5.49 1.06 14.04
CA SER A 84 5.05 1.62 15.32
C SER A 84 3.91 2.61 15.14
N ASP A 85 3.08 2.75 16.17
CA ASP A 85 1.96 3.68 16.24
C ASP A 85 0.94 3.56 15.10
N VAL A 86 0.89 2.40 14.47
CA VAL A 86 -0.13 2.05 13.48
C VAL A 86 -1.47 1.81 14.16
N LEU A 87 -2.56 2.25 13.52
CA LEU A 87 -3.93 1.94 13.89
C LEU A 87 -4.56 1.09 12.78
N ILE A 88 -4.82 -0.19 13.06
CA ILE A 88 -5.59 -1.08 12.19
C ILE A 88 -6.87 -1.45 12.94
N SER A 89 -8.04 -1.12 12.39
CA SER A 89 -9.31 -1.42 13.06
C SER A 89 -10.39 -1.84 12.08
N ASN A 90 -11.10 -2.93 12.41
CA ASN A 90 -12.25 -3.44 11.67
C ASN A 90 -11.89 -3.75 10.21
N ILE A 91 -11.12 -4.82 10.02
CA ILE A 91 -10.83 -5.37 8.70
C ILE A 91 -11.84 -6.49 8.43
N GLY A 92 -12.59 -6.36 7.34
CA GLY A 92 -13.69 -7.27 7.02
C GLY A 92 -13.24 -8.68 6.61
N ASP A 93 -12.13 -8.76 5.88
CA ASP A 93 -11.51 -10.03 5.46
C ASP A 93 -10.12 -10.15 6.11
N TYR A 94 -9.06 -9.67 5.44
CA TYR A 94 -7.71 -9.70 5.98
C TYR A 94 -6.78 -8.63 5.37
N ILE A 95 -5.66 -8.40 6.05
CA ILE A 95 -4.48 -7.74 5.49
C ILE A 95 -3.39 -8.81 5.28
N ALA A 96 -2.90 -8.97 4.05
CA ALA A 96 -1.92 -10.01 3.71
C ALA A 96 -0.75 -9.55 2.85
N ASN A 97 0.47 -10.01 3.17
CA ASN A 97 1.69 -9.77 2.38
C ASN A 97 1.97 -8.26 2.19
N TYR A 98 2.04 -7.54 3.31
CA TYR A 98 2.27 -6.10 3.32
C TYR A 98 3.31 -5.66 4.34
N ARG A 99 4.13 -4.69 3.93
CA ARG A 99 4.93 -3.86 4.84
C ARG A 99 4.19 -2.54 5.10
N ILE A 100 3.81 -2.32 6.33
CA ILE A 100 3.10 -1.12 6.79
C ILE A 100 4.07 -0.33 7.65
N GLU A 101 4.41 0.89 7.24
CA GLU A 101 5.31 1.75 7.99
C GLU A 101 4.63 2.38 9.21
N ASP A 102 5.34 3.29 9.90
CA ASP A 102 4.88 3.89 11.14
C ASP A 102 3.72 4.88 10.92
N ASP A 103 2.96 5.14 11.98
CA ASP A 103 1.90 6.16 12.02
C ASP A 103 0.83 5.99 10.91
N VAL A 104 0.70 4.79 10.33
CA VAL A 104 -0.32 4.46 9.33
C VAL A 104 -1.67 4.19 9.99
N ILE A 105 -2.75 4.57 9.33
CA ILE A 105 -4.13 4.36 9.78
C ILE A 105 -4.88 3.56 8.74
N ILE A 106 -5.42 2.41 9.13
CA ILE A 106 -6.28 1.55 8.31
C ILE A 106 -7.55 1.26 9.11
N LYS A 107 -8.69 1.76 8.65
CA LYS A 107 -9.97 1.56 9.36
C LYS A 107 -11.09 1.17 8.42
N ASN A 108 -11.94 0.25 8.89
CA ASN A 108 -13.17 -0.16 8.20
C ASN A 108 -12.93 -0.61 6.76
N CYS A 109 -11.84 -1.32 6.51
CA CYS A 109 -11.48 -1.79 5.17
C CYS A 109 -11.91 -3.24 4.98
N GLY A 110 -12.21 -3.66 3.75
CA GLY A 110 -12.55 -5.04 3.44
C GLY A 110 -11.30 -5.92 3.39
N LYS A 111 -10.63 -5.92 2.24
CA LYS A 111 -9.45 -6.76 1.96
C LYS A 111 -8.29 -5.92 1.45
N ILE A 112 -7.10 -6.09 2.03
CA ILE A 112 -5.86 -5.44 1.58
C ILE A 112 -4.80 -6.52 1.41
N HIS A 113 -4.38 -6.82 0.18
CA HIS A 113 -3.47 -7.93 -0.02
C HIS A 113 -2.58 -7.78 -1.25
N THR A 114 -1.41 -8.40 -1.17
CA THR A 114 -0.58 -8.66 -2.35
C THR A 114 -0.64 -10.15 -2.67
N GLU A 115 -0.83 -10.50 -3.93
CA GLU A 115 -0.85 -11.86 -4.42
C GLU A 115 0.10 -12.03 -5.61
N GLY A 116 0.78 -13.18 -5.65
CA GLY A 116 1.81 -13.44 -6.66
C GLY A 116 2.94 -12.41 -6.60
N VAL A 117 3.70 -12.29 -7.69
CA VAL A 117 4.67 -11.21 -7.87
C VAL A 117 4.01 -10.13 -8.74
N SER A 118 3.92 -8.91 -8.22
CA SER A 118 3.35 -7.76 -8.93
C SER A 118 4.42 -6.69 -9.18
N THR A 119 4.28 -5.96 -10.28
CA THR A 119 5.06 -4.74 -10.57
C THR A 119 4.32 -3.47 -10.13
N PHE A 120 3.16 -3.61 -9.49
CA PHE A 120 2.33 -2.52 -8.98
C PHE A 120 1.97 -1.53 -10.08
N GLY A 121 1.48 -2.04 -11.22
CA GLY A 121 1.18 -1.27 -12.42
C GLY A 121 2.38 -0.89 -13.29
N ASN A 122 3.63 -0.96 -12.81
CA ASN A 122 4.80 -0.60 -13.60
C ASN A 122 5.00 -1.55 -14.79
N GLY A 123 5.28 -0.97 -15.97
CA GLY A 123 5.44 -1.69 -17.23
C GLY A 123 4.13 -1.91 -17.98
N THR A 124 2.97 -1.56 -17.42
CA THR A 124 1.68 -1.73 -18.09
C THR A 124 1.59 -0.89 -19.34
N GLN A 125 1.09 -1.48 -20.42
CA GLN A 125 0.93 -0.82 -21.69
C GLN A 125 -0.36 0.01 -21.72
N VAL A 126 -0.22 1.30 -21.99
CA VAL A 126 -1.31 2.26 -22.16
C VAL A 126 -1.40 2.65 -23.63
N ALA A 127 -2.58 2.56 -24.23
CA ALA A 127 -2.80 3.03 -25.60
C ALA A 127 -2.84 4.57 -25.62
N VAL A 128 -2.00 5.19 -26.45
CA VAL A 128 -1.88 6.66 -26.55
C VAL A 128 -2.14 7.05 -28.00
N LEU A 129 -3.16 7.88 -28.25
CA LEU A 129 -3.44 8.46 -29.57
C LEU A 129 -3.76 7.45 -30.70
N ASN A 130 -4.55 6.40 -30.45
CA ASN A 130 -5.02 5.52 -31.53
C ASN A 130 -6.32 4.75 -31.22
N GLU A 131 -7.28 4.80 -32.16
CA GLU A 131 -8.46 3.93 -32.23
C GLU A 131 -8.12 2.48 -32.68
N THR A 132 -6.86 2.24 -33.11
CA THR A 132 -6.36 0.95 -33.65
C THR A 132 -5.17 0.36 -32.88
N GLY A 133 -4.87 0.82 -31.66
CA GLY A 133 -3.90 0.17 -30.76
C GLY A 133 -2.41 0.24 -31.15
N GLY A 134 -2.05 0.76 -32.32
CA GLY A 134 -0.66 0.82 -32.81
C GLY A 134 0.27 1.85 -32.17
N ARG A 135 -0.19 2.60 -31.14
CA ARG A 135 0.60 3.59 -30.41
C ARG A 135 0.37 3.35 -28.92
N SER A 136 1.39 2.86 -28.25
CA SER A 136 1.30 2.54 -26.83
C SER A 136 2.55 2.98 -26.10
N VAL A 137 2.37 3.46 -24.88
CA VAL A 137 3.44 3.82 -23.96
C VAL A 137 3.33 2.90 -22.75
N ARG A 138 4.44 2.40 -22.24
CA ARG A 138 4.44 1.69 -20.95
C ARG A 138 4.48 2.70 -19.81
N MET A 139 3.53 2.61 -18.90
CA MET A 139 3.54 3.42 -17.69
C MET A 139 4.55 2.87 -16.68
N TRP A 140 5.26 3.77 -16.02
CA TRP A 140 6.21 3.46 -14.95
C TRP A 140 6.41 4.73 -14.12
N GLU A 141 6.81 4.60 -12.86
CA GLU A 141 6.90 5.73 -11.93
C GLU A 141 7.83 6.87 -12.41
N LYS A 142 8.76 6.59 -13.33
CA LYS A 142 9.72 7.56 -13.88
C LYS A 142 9.30 8.14 -15.24
N LEU A 143 8.08 7.88 -15.70
CA LEU A 143 7.59 8.37 -16.98
C LEU A 143 7.55 9.89 -17.00
N SER A 144 8.28 10.51 -17.92
CA SER A 144 8.13 11.94 -18.21
C SER A 144 7.32 12.18 -19.48
N ALA A 145 6.70 13.36 -19.57
CA ALA A 145 6.00 13.79 -20.79
C ALA A 145 6.91 13.74 -22.04
N HIS A 146 8.19 14.08 -21.88
CA HIS A 146 9.19 13.98 -22.96
C HIS A 146 9.41 12.54 -23.42
N GLN A 147 9.54 11.59 -22.49
CA GLN A 147 9.66 10.17 -22.83
C GLN A 147 8.41 9.66 -23.53
N ALA A 148 7.22 9.98 -23.01
CA ALA A 148 5.95 9.61 -23.62
C ALA A 148 5.84 10.16 -25.05
N TYR A 149 6.21 11.42 -25.26
CA TYR A 149 6.25 12.07 -26.58
C TYR A 149 7.22 11.39 -27.56
N ILE A 150 8.44 11.06 -27.11
CA ILE A 150 9.43 10.35 -27.93
C ILE A 150 8.92 8.96 -28.32
N ILE A 151 8.36 8.20 -27.37
CA ILE A 151 7.83 6.85 -27.63
C ILE A 151 6.66 6.93 -28.62
N ALA A 152 5.72 7.85 -28.40
CA ALA A 152 4.49 7.93 -29.19
C ALA A 152 4.73 8.45 -30.61
N LEU A 153 5.59 9.46 -30.81
CA LEU A 153 5.74 10.15 -32.10
C LEU A 153 7.00 9.77 -32.88
N TYR A 154 8.09 9.36 -32.22
CA TYR A 154 9.37 9.07 -32.88
C TYR A 154 9.63 7.56 -33.03
N ARG A 155 8.58 6.77 -33.30
CA ARG A 155 8.60 5.29 -33.35
C ARG A 155 9.67 4.67 -34.27
N HIS A 156 10.08 5.40 -35.30
CA HIS A 156 11.08 4.96 -36.27
C HIS A 156 12.52 5.01 -35.70
N ARG A 157 12.72 5.63 -34.54
CA ARG A 157 14.00 5.62 -33.81
C ARG A 157 14.11 4.36 -32.96
N TYR A 158 14.12 3.19 -33.61
CA TYR A 158 14.10 1.87 -32.97
C TYR A 158 15.14 1.70 -31.85
N LYS A 159 16.36 2.22 -32.04
CA LYS A 159 17.42 2.15 -31.01
C LYS A 159 17.06 2.93 -29.74
N ALA A 160 16.49 4.13 -29.88
CA ALA A 160 16.12 4.96 -28.75
C ALA A 160 14.95 4.33 -27.98
N ILE A 161 13.94 3.84 -28.69
CA ILE A 161 12.76 3.20 -28.09
C ILE A 161 13.15 1.92 -27.38
N SER A 162 13.94 1.06 -28.02
CA SER A 162 14.44 -0.18 -27.41
C SER A 162 15.22 0.09 -26.11
N ASN A 163 16.00 1.18 -26.06
CA ASN A 163 16.69 1.57 -24.84
C ASN A 163 15.71 2.01 -23.74
N ILE A 164 14.70 2.83 -24.07
CA ILE A 164 13.68 3.25 -23.11
C ILE A 164 12.87 2.05 -22.61
N GLU A 165 12.45 1.15 -23.50
CA GLU A 165 11.74 -0.08 -23.13
C GLU A 165 12.56 -0.98 -22.22
N ARG A 166 13.88 -1.08 -22.44
CA ARG A 166 14.79 -1.82 -21.56
C ARG A 166 14.90 -1.16 -20.19
N MET A 167 14.93 0.17 -20.12
CA MET A 167 14.92 0.90 -18.85
C MET A 167 13.61 0.67 -18.08
N VAL A 168 12.47 0.72 -18.78
CA VAL A 168 11.15 0.44 -18.19
C VAL A 168 11.10 -1.00 -17.66
N ALA A 169 11.53 -1.98 -18.46
CA ALA A 169 11.55 -3.39 -18.06
C ALA A 169 12.46 -3.62 -16.85
N GLY A 170 13.69 -3.10 -16.88
CA GLY A 170 14.63 -3.21 -15.77
C GLY A 170 14.13 -2.55 -14.49
N TYR A 171 13.44 -1.42 -14.60
CA TYR A 171 12.82 -0.78 -13.44
C TYR A 171 11.62 -1.57 -12.91
N SER A 172 10.73 -2.04 -13.79
CA SER A 172 9.55 -2.82 -13.41
C SER A 172 9.95 -4.10 -12.67
N GLU A 173 10.99 -4.77 -13.15
CA GLU A 173 11.60 -5.92 -12.46
C GLU A 173 12.17 -5.51 -11.10
N SER A 174 12.89 -4.38 -11.02
CA SER A 174 13.50 -3.93 -9.77
C SER A 174 12.50 -3.54 -8.67
N VAL A 175 11.28 -3.19 -9.04
CA VAL A 175 10.19 -2.88 -8.09
C VAL A 175 9.23 -4.05 -7.90
N SER A 176 9.41 -5.13 -8.65
CA SER A 176 8.56 -6.31 -8.55
C SER A 176 8.69 -6.94 -7.17
N SER A 177 7.55 -7.32 -6.58
CA SER A 177 7.53 -7.94 -5.27
C SER A 177 6.26 -8.73 -5.06
N ASP A 178 6.34 -9.73 -4.19
CA ASP A 178 5.20 -10.41 -3.59
C ASP A 178 4.65 -9.70 -2.35
N THR A 179 5.27 -8.58 -1.96
CA THR A 179 4.95 -7.83 -0.76
C THR A 179 4.66 -6.37 -1.10
N GLY A 180 3.44 -5.93 -0.84
CA GLY A 180 3.02 -4.53 -0.99
C GLY A 180 3.58 -3.64 0.12
N SER A 181 3.50 -2.32 -0.06
CA SER A 181 3.97 -1.36 0.93
C SER A 181 2.97 -0.24 1.17
N ILE A 182 2.84 0.18 2.44
CA ILE A 182 2.08 1.36 2.85
C ILE A 182 3.01 2.29 3.62
N GLY A 183 3.26 3.46 3.05
CA GLY A 183 4.22 4.43 3.56
C GLY A 183 3.72 5.18 4.80
N THR A 184 4.67 5.68 5.56
CA THR A 184 4.47 6.35 6.86
C THR A 184 3.36 7.42 6.80
N GLY A 185 2.52 7.48 7.83
CA GLY A 185 1.50 8.53 7.97
C GLY A 185 0.33 8.46 6.99
N SER A 186 0.19 7.36 6.23
CA SER A 186 -0.92 7.20 5.28
C SER A 186 -2.23 6.82 5.97
N HIS A 187 -3.34 7.28 5.42
CA HIS A 187 -4.70 7.00 5.88
C HIS A 187 -5.45 6.20 4.81
N ILE A 188 -5.94 5.01 5.17
CA ILE A 188 -6.73 4.12 4.33
C ILE A 188 -8.03 3.81 5.07
N LEU A 189 -9.09 4.47 4.67
CA LEU A 189 -10.36 4.51 5.40
C LEU A 189 -11.47 3.98 4.51
N SER A 190 -12.31 3.10 5.03
CA SER A 190 -13.54 2.66 4.38
C SER A 190 -13.35 2.10 2.96
N CYS A 191 -12.20 1.47 2.69
CA CYS A 191 -11.85 0.92 1.37
C CYS A 191 -12.30 -0.54 1.27
N ARG A 192 -12.96 -0.93 0.18
CA ARG A 192 -13.51 -2.29 0.07
C ARG A 192 -12.46 -3.32 -0.36
N ASN A 193 -11.68 -3.04 -1.40
CA ASN A 193 -10.65 -3.94 -1.90
C ASN A 193 -9.40 -3.18 -2.35
N VAL A 194 -8.23 -3.59 -1.86
CA VAL A 194 -6.92 -3.11 -2.30
C VAL A 194 -6.06 -4.33 -2.61
N ARG A 195 -5.71 -4.51 -3.89
CA ARG A 195 -4.95 -5.66 -4.38
C ARG A 195 -3.72 -5.19 -5.15
N ASN A 196 -2.54 -5.66 -4.77
CA ASN A 196 -1.30 -5.37 -5.49
C ASN A 196 -1.06 -3.86 -5.67
N VAL A 197 -1.19 -3.09 -4.58
CA VAL A 197 -1.00 -1.63 -4.58
C VAL A 197 0.15 -1.21 -3.68
N ARG A 198 1.06 -0.39 -4.21
CA ARG A 198 2.05 0.36 -3.42
C ARG A 198 1.50 1.73 -3.06
N ILE A 199 1.48 2.05 -1.77
CA ILE A 199 0.94 3.30 -1.23
C ILE A 199 2.10 4.10 -0.64
N GLY A 200 2.40 5.26 -1.23
CA GLY A 200 3.42 6.19 -0.75
C GLY A 200 3.03 6.88 0.55
N ALA A 201 3.99 7.54 1.20
CA ALA A 201 3.79 8.17 2.50
C ALA A 201 2.74 9.28 2.44
N TYR A 202 2.02 9.48 3.56
CA TYR A 202 0.99 10.51 3.71
C TYR A 202 -0.16 10.44 2.69
N SER A 203 -0.36 9.30 2.02
CA SER A 203 -1.50 9.10 1.11
C SER A 203 -2.80 9.16 1.90
N LYS A 204 -3.85 9.77 1.34
CA LYS A 204 -5.21 9.76 1.89
C LYS A 204 -6.13 9.01 0.93
N ILE A 205 -6.54 7.81 1.32
CA ILE A 205 -7.45 6.97 0.54
C ILE A 205 -8.70 6.75 1.37
N GLU A 206 -9.83 7.26 0.91
CA GLU A 206 -11.09 7.19 1.64
C GLU A 206 -12.23 6.76 0.73
N GLY A 207 -12.88 5.64 1.07
CA GLY A 207 -14.08 5.19 0.38
C GLY A 207 -13.84 4.57 -1.00
N ALA A 208 -12.60 4.20 -1.34
CA ALA A 208 -12.32 3.52 -2.61
C ALA A 208 -13.00 2.15 -2.67
N ILE A 209 -13.64 1.83 -3.79
CA ILE A 209 -14.33 0.55 -3.99
C ILE A 209 -13.32 -0.55 -4.34
N SER A 210 -12.43 -0.27 -5.29
CA SER A 210 -11.38 -1.23 -5.68
C SER A 210 -10.16 -0.48 -6.21
N LEU A 211 -9.01 -0.79 -5.64
CA LEU A 211 -7.71 -0.37 -6.15
C LEU A 211 -6.92 -1.62 -6.49
N ASP A 212 -6.54 -1.77 -7.76
CA ASP A 212 -5.94 -2.98 -8.27
C ASP A 212 -4.75 -2.69 -9.18
N GLU A 213 -3.63 -3.38 -8.95
CA GLU A 213 -2.39 -3.28 -9.73
C GLU A 213 -1.91 -1.83 -9.92
N GLY A 214 -1.40 -1.19 -8.87
CA GLY A 214 -0.99 0.21 -9.01
C GLY A 214 0.00 0.78 -8.01
N SER A 215 0.54 1.94 -8.37
CA SER A 215 1.45 2.73 -7.55
C SER A 215 0.86 4.09 -7.24
N ILE A 216 0.78 4.45 -5.96
CA ILE A 216 0.40 5.77 -5.47
C ILE A 216 1.67 6.45 -4.96
N ASN A 217 2.24 7.34 -5.76
CA ASN A 217 3.45 8.06 -5.41
C ASN A 217 3.09 9.29 -4.60
N SER A 218 3.04 9.15 -3.28
CA SER A 218 2.68 10.24 -2.35
C SER A 218 3.86 10.58 -1.43
N CYS A 219 3.97 11.85 -1.04
CA CYS A 219 4.89 12.32 -0.02
C CYS A 219 4.20 13.31 0.93
N LYS A 220 4.92 13.77 1.95
CA LYS A 220 4.39 14.68 2.96
C LYS A 220 4.03 16.05 2.38
N GLU A 221 4.88 16.53 1.46
CA GLU A 221 4.78 17.84 0.84
C GLU A 221 3.64 17.88 -0.18
N ASP A 222 3.48 16.79 -0.94
CA ASP A 222 2.49 16.66 -2.01
C ASP A 222 1.70 15.34 -1.85
N PRO A 223 0.77 15.26 -0.87
CA PRO A 223 0.02 14.04 -0.60
C PRO A 223 -0.99 13.74 -1.71
N VAL A 224 -1.17 12.45 -2.02
CA VAL A 224 -2.22 12.00 -2.95
C VAL A 224 -3.54 11.80 -2.21
N LEU A 225 -4.64 12.22 -2.83
CA LEU A 225 -6.00 11.97 -2.35
C LEU A 225 -6.75 11.05 -3.30
N ILE A 226 -7.25 9.93 -2.79
CA ILE A 226 -8.21 9.05 -3.47
C ILE A 226 -9.51 9.08 -2.69
N GLY A 227 -10.56 9.56 -3.34
CA GLY A 227 -11.87 9.79 -2.75
C GLY A 227 -12.87 8.64 -2.95
N PRO A 228 -14.12 8.86 -2.51
CA PRO A 228 -15.13 7.83 -2.43
C PRO A 228 -15.58 7.35 -3.81
N GLY A 229 -15.90 6.05 -3.87
CA GLY A 229 -16.44 5.41 -5.07
C GLY A 229 -15.40 5.07 -6.14
N VAL A 230 -14.14 5.47 -5.97
CA VAL A 230 -13.09 5.28 -6.98
C VAL A 230 -12.84 3.78 -7.22
N ILE A 231 -12.75 3.43 -8.50
CA ILE A 231 -12.34 2.12 -9.00
C ILE A 231 -11.16 2.32 -9.95
N MET A 232 -10.01 1.75 -9.61
CA MET A 232 -8.81 1.83 -10.47
C MET A 232 -8.21 0.45 -10.68
N GLU A 233 -7.88 0.15 -11.92
CA GLU A 233 -7.15 -1.04 -12.35
C GLU A 233 -5.94 -0.60 -13.18
N HIS A 234 -4.76 -1.15 -12.91
CA HIS A 234 -3.53 -0.80 -13.63
C HIS A 234 -3.28 0.71 -13.64
N PHE A 235 -2.73 1.27 -12.56
CA PHE A 235 -2.58 2.73 -12.46
C PHE A 235 -1.26 3.18 -11.83
N ILE A 236 -0.84 4.39 -12.18
CA ILE A 236 0.23 5.11 -11.47
C ILE A 236 -0.27 6.52 -11.19
N VAL A 237 -0.30 6.91 -9.92
CA VAL A 237 -0.69 8.25 -9.46
C VAL A 237 0.55 9.00 -8.99
N CYS A 238 0.78 10.21 -9.49
CA CYS A 238 1.86 11.08 -9.06
C CYS A 238 1.47 11.88 -7.81
N SER A 239 2.48 12.41 -7.12
CA SER A 239 2.33 13.17 -5.88
C SER A 239 1.48 14.42 -6.08
N GLY A 240 0.63 14.76 -5.12
CA GLY A 240 -0.29 15.91 -5.21
C GLY A 240 -1.52 15.70 -6.08
N SER A 241 -1.67 14.56 -6.77
CA SER A 241 -2.89 14.27 -7.53
C SER A 241 -4.09 14.00 -6.64
N ILE A 242 -5.27 14.38 -7.12
CA ILE A 242 -6.57 14.14 -6.48
C ILE A 242 -7.45 13.35 -7.45
N VAL A 243 -7.90 12.17 -7.03
CA VAL A 243 -8.82 11.32 -7.79
C VAL A 243 -10.04 11.04 -6.92
N THR A 244 -11.21 11.54 -7.28
CA THR A 244 -12.41 11.45 -6.43
C THR A 244 -13.67 11.20 -7.28
N GLU A 245 -14.85 11.28 -6.66
CA GLU A 245 -16.15 11.32 -7.34
C GLU A 245 -16.46 10.09 -8.21
N SER A 246 -16.31 8.89 -7.64
CA SER A 246 -16.69 7.63 -8.32
C SER A 246 -16.03 7.43 -9.69
N THR A 247 -14.81 7.92 -9.86
CA THR A 247 -14.06 7.78 -11.10
C THR A 247 -13.67 6.32 -11.34
N LEU A 248 -13.88 5.84 -12.57
CA LEU A 248 -13.41 4.56 -13.05
C LEU A 248 -12.19 4.76 -13.95
N ILE A 249 -11.07 4.12 -13.60
CA ILE A 249 -9.80 4.24 -14.31
C ILE A 249 -9.27 2.84 -14.64
N ASP A 250 -8.94 2.60 -15.91
CA ASP A 250 -8.18 1.42 -16.35
C ASP A 250 -6.94 1.90 -17.12
N LYS A 251 -5.76 1.35 -16.78
CA LYS A 251 -4.48 1.58 -17.50
C LYS A 251 -4.15 3.06 -17.67
N CYS A 252 -3.95 3.77 -16.57
CA CYS A 252 -3.71 5.21 -16.60
C CYS A 252 -2.50 5.65 -15.79
N PHE A 253 -1.77 6.63 -16.34
CA PHE A 253 -0.76 7.39 -15.63
C PHE A 253 -1.33 8.78 -15.33
N ILE A 254 -1.52 9.09 -14.04
CA ILE A 254 -2.11 10.32 -13.55
C ILE A 254 -0.97 11.23 -13.07
N GLY A 255 -0.64 12.24 -13.88
CA GLY A 255 0.41 13.20 -13.57
C GLY A 255 -0.02 14.24 -12.51
N GLN A 256 0.95 15.02 -12.03
CA GLN A 256 0.68 16.22 -11.24
C GLN A 256 -0.03 17.25 -12.12
N GLY A 257 -1.07 17.89 -11.60
CA GLY A 257 -1.87 18.90 -12.30
C GLY A 257 -2.37 19.97 -11.35
#